data_AF-A0A3M1I420-F1
#
_entry.id   AF-A0A3M1I420-F1
#
_cell.length_a   1.000
_cell.length_b   1.000
_cell.length_c   1.000
_cell.angle_alpha   90.00
_cell.angle_beta   90.00
_cell.angle_gamma   90.00
#
_symmetry.space_group_name_H-M   'P 1'
#
loop_
_entity.id
_entity.type
_entity.pdbx_description
1 polymer ?
#
loop_
_entity_poly.entity_id
_entity_poly.type
_entity_poly.pdbx_seq_one_letter_code
_entity_poly.pdbx_strand_id
1 'polypeptide(L)'
;MTLFQKSIGLLVFLFLFSCQSSNEIQERKQTPEYQLKVSKYHQNFFVMLNKDTYTNAETRSLFPKMNVLGNQYCYMLWGLKRFRMKVASKFIYKEVILRHRKKFDPLHNLVSGCWNFYRMNDIHPEEDFNVALKLIPEKQKACYSVGFMQPYFMHSVLNCSRLTMIDIDWRIHYGHAQMLNLFQKNKMSSPEQVWKNIQSLKLGWQARYDNNPMEEKMKAAITTVCFPKYKKLCTNQLVRFQKKFRKLSHIEFQLSALHLAKYQASNRKTAIVAFFSNAIDDNYTSKKDFKTLMKNISESLLEGQNMYFIHHAAGRRLFGIYRFHKQNGKSTLTTLCRDIYLTAPVSGKTKPYLTHFDRFTSSKTKVPRCHSLLKKAKTK
;
A
#
# COMPACT_ATOMS: atom_id res chain seq x y z
N MET A 1 -81.54 46.19 -2.42
CA MET A 1 -81.75 46.35 -0.97
C MET A 1 -80.78 45.39 -0.29
N THR A 2 -79.65 45.87 0.26
CA THR A 2 -79.46 46.28 1.69
C THR A 2 -79.60 45.08 2.65
N LEU A 3 -78.69 44.78 3.59
CA LEU A 3 -77.53 45.54 4.08
C LEU A 3 -76.42 44.63 4.71
N PHE A 4 -75.25 45.24 4.85
CA PHE A 4 -73.94 44.84 5.42
C PHE A 4 -73.83 44.14 6.81
N GLN A 5 -72.62 43.59 7.08
CA GLN A 5 -72.01 43.19 8.39
C GLN A 5 -72.56 41.89 9.03
N LYS A 6 -71.85 41.05 9.82
CA LYS A 6 -70.47 40.89 10.39
C LYS A 6 -70.39 39.44 10.97
N SER A 7 -69.26 38.77 11.30
CA SER A 7 -67.81 38.87 10.98
C SER A 7 -67.05 37.63 11.53
N ILE A 8 -65.88 37.29 10.98
CA ILE A 8 -64.75 36.52 11.60
C ILE A 8 -65.03 35.05 12.03
N GLY A 9 -64.25 34.08 11.51
CA GLY A 9 -64.27 32.69 12.01
C GLY A 9 -63.39 31.66 11.27
N LEU A 10 -62.06 31.79 11.38
CA LEU A 10 -61.05 30.76 11.06
C LEU A 10 -61.01 30.15 9.63
N LEU A 11 -60.04 30.61 8.82
CA LEU A 11 -59.54 29.84 7.67
C LEU A 11 -58.78 28.60 8.15
N VAL A 12 -59.24 27.40 7.78
CA VAL A 12 -58.37 26.21 7.67
C VAL A 12 -58.03 26.02 6.18
N PHE A 13 -57.18 26.91 5.67
CA PHE A 13 -56.63 26.74 4.32
C PHE A 13 -55.46 25.76 4.40
N LEU A 14 -55.74 24.50 4.07
CA LEU A 14 -54.73 23.48 3.75
C LEU A 14 -53.97 23.91 2.48
N PHE A 15 -53.02 24.83 2.64
CA PHE A 15 -52.02 25.07 1.61
C PHE A 15 -51.16 23.81 1.48
N LEU A 16 -51.49 23.01 0.48
CA LEU A 16 -50.63 21.99 -0.10
C LEU A 16 -49.37 22.68 -0.65
N PHE A 17 -48.43 22.98 0.24
CA PHE A 17 -47.07 23.29 -0.15
C PHE A 17 -46.46 22.01 -0.72
N SER A 18 -46.51 21.93 -2.05
CA SER A 18 -45.74 21.03 -2.88
C SER A 18 -44.26 21.30 -2.69
N CYS A 19 -43.72 20.92 -1.52
CA CYS A 19 -42.30 20.67 -1.37
C CYS A 19 -41.96 19.54 -2.31
N GLN A 20 -41.52 19.91 -3.52
CA GLN A 20 -40.63 19.09 -4.32
C GLN A 20 -39.52 18.65 -3.37
N SER A 21 -39.56 17.40 -2.94
CA SER A 21 -38.45 16.79 -2.23
C SER A 21 -37.30 16.78 -3.23
N SER A 22 -36.45 17.80 -3.15
CA SER A 22 -35.14 17.76 -3.77
C SER A 22 -34.55 16.41 -3.42
N ASN A 23 -34.17 15.66 -4.46
CA ASN A 23 -33.45 14.41 -4.28
C ASN A 23 -32.05 14.75 -3.77
N GLU A 24 -31.96 15.14 -2.49
CA GLU A 24 -30.80 14.84 -1.68
C GLU A 24 -30.69 13.33 -1.65
N ILE A 25 -29.98 12.82 -2.67
CA ILE A 25 -29.32 11.53 -2.60
C ILE A 25 -28.48 11.60 -1.34
N GLN A 26 -29.03 11.04 -0.26
CA GLN A 26 -28.40 10.99 1.03
C GLN A 26 -27.17 10.11 0.83
N GLU A 27 -26.03 10.74 0.49
CA GLU A 27 -24.73 10.09 0.41
C GLU A 27 -24.43 9.53 1.81
N ARG A 28 -24.92 8.31 2.06
CA ARG A 28 -24.42 7.47 3.14
C ARG A 28 -22.93 7.39 2.88
N LYS A 29 -22.16 8.15 3.67
CA LYS A 29 -20.69 8.21 3.65
C LYS A 29 -20.15 6.84 4.04
N GLN A 30 -20.29 5.87 3.14
CA GLN A 30 -19.97 4.47 3.38
C GLN A 30 -18.51 4.42 3.82
N THR A 31 -18.27 3.75 4.93
CA THR A 31 -16.88 3.47 5.31
C THR A 31 -16.41 2.40 4.35
N PRO A 32 -15.27 2.57 3.63
CA PRO A 32 -14.76 1.52 2.76
C PRO A 32 -14.66 0.21 3.53
N GLU A 33 -15.04 -0.89 2.90
CA GLU A 33 -14.92 -2.21 3.51
C GLU A 33 -13.45 -2.63 3.63
N TYR A 34 -13.15 -3.51 4.59
CA TYR A 34 -11.82 -4.08 4.79
C TYR A 34 -11.88 -5.59 4.86
N GLN A 35 -10.96 -6.22 4.14
CA GLN A 35 -10.68 -7.63 4.29
C GLN A 35 -9.17 -7.90 4.28
N LEU A 36 -8.76 -8.93 5.00
CA LEU A 36 -7.42 -9.50 4.93
C LEU A 36 -7.50 -10.77 4.08
N LYS A 37 -6.76 -10.80 2.97
CA LYS A 37 -6.47 -12.02 2.21
C LYS A 37 -5.10 -12.55 2.58
N VAL A 38 -4.99 -13.87 2.71
CA VAL A 38 -3.76 -14.55 3.18
C VAL A 38 -3.36 -15.60 2.16
N SER A 39 -2.13 -15.53 1.63
CA SER A 39 -1.62 -16.55 0.72
C SER A 39 -1.35 -17.88 1.43
N LYS A 40 -1.42 -19.01 0.71
CA LYS A 40 -1.12 -20.35 1.26
C LYS A 40 0.25 -20.42 1.94
N TYR A 41 1.24 -19.69 1.42
CA TYR A 41 2.56 -19.52 2.05
C TYR A 41 2.46 -19.03 3.52
N HIS A 42 1.62 -18.03 3.80
CA HIS A 42 1.42 -17.52 5.15
C HIS A 42 0.49 -18.39 6.01
N GLN A 43 -0.44 -19.13 5.40
CA GLN A 43 -1.26 -20.12 6.12
C GLN A 43 -0.40 -21.29 6.63
N ASN A 44 0.53 -21.77 5.80
CA ASN A 44 1.51 -22.80 6.18
C ASN A 44 2.45 -22.33 7.31
N PHE A 45 2.68 -21.02 7.41
CA PHE A 45 3.56 -20.39 8.41
C PHE A 45 2.82 -20.10 9.72
N PHE A 46 1.63 -19.53 9.64
CA PHE A 46 0.76 -19.25 10.77
C PHE A 46 -0.45 -20.20 10.72
N VAL A 47 -0.34 -21.39 11.31
CA VAL A 47 -1.40 -22.42 11.31
C VAL A 47 -2.77 -21.95 11.83
N MET A 48 -2.80 -20.86 12.59
CA MET A 48 -4.01 -20.16 13.04
C MET A 48 -4.74 -19.39 11.92
N LEU A 49 -4.13 -19.24 10.74
CA LEU A 49 -4.70 -18.66 9.53
C LEU A 49 -5.24 -19.78 8.64
N ASN A 50 -6.46 -20.24 8.90
CA ASN A 50 -7.10 -21.37 8.22
C ASN A 50 -8.04 -20.97 7.05
N LYS A 51 -8.35 -19.69 6.87
CA LYS A 51 -9.10 -19.12 5.74
C LYS A 51 -8.22 -18.33 4.78
N ASP A 52 -8.64 -18.27 3.52
CA ASP A 52 -8.05 -17.43 2.47
C ASP A 52 -8.41 -15.93 2.60
N THR A 53 -9.56 -15.62 3.23
CA THR A 53 -10.08 -14.25 3.42
C THR A 53 -10.71 -14.12 4.81
N TYR A 54 -10.50 -12.98 5.45
CA TYR A 54 -11.07 -12.60 6.75
C TYR A 54 -11.71 -11.22 6.67
N THR A 55 -12.84 -11.05 7.36
CA THR A 55 -13.48 -9.75 7.57
C THR A 55 -12.63 -8.82 8.45
N ASN A 56 -12.96 -7.53 8.47
CA ASN A 56 -12.39 -6.54 9.39
C ASN A 56 -12.47 -6.99 10.87
N ALA A 57 -13.60 -7.56 11.30
CA ALA A 57 -13.81 -8.01 12.68
C ALA A 57 -12.85 -9.16 13.06
N GLU A 58 -12.78 -10.19 12.22
CA GLU A 58 -11.84 -11.32 12.39
C GLU A 58 -10.39 -10.84 12.38
N THR A 59 -10.03 -10.00 11.40
CA THR A 59 -8.68 -9.46 11.19
C THR A 59 -8.12 -8.77 12.45
N ARG A 60 -8.95 -8.00 13.15
CA ARG A 60 -8.55 -7.33 14.42
C ARG A 60 -8.15 -8.33 15.51
N SER A 61 -8.74 -9.53 15.53
CA SER A 61 -8.41 -10.58 16.50
C SER A 61 -7.16 -11.40 16.13
N LEU A 62 -6.75 -11.39 14.85
CA LEU A 62 -5.61 -12.16 14.35
C LEU A 62 -4.28 -11.49 14.65
N PHE A 63 -4.17 -10.16 14.47
CA PHE A 63 -2.91 -9.45 14.68
C PHE A 63 -2.32 -9.63 16.10
N PRO A 64 -3.08 -9.57 17.22
CA PRO A 64 -2.53 -9.85 18.54
C PRO A 64 -2.01 -11.29 18.71
N LYS A 65 -2.66 -12.27 18.09
CA LYS A 65 -2.22 -13.68 18.14
C LYS A 65 -0.92 -13.88 17.33
N MET A 66 -0.81 -13.27 16.16
CA MET A 66 0.43 -13.25 15.37
C MET A 66 1.57 -12.49 16.09
N ASN A 67 1.27 -11.42 16.85
CA ASN A 67 2.24 -10.75 17.73
C ASN A 67 2.86 -11.70 18.76
N VAL A 68 2.05 -12.47 19.48
CA VAL A 68 2.54 -13.41 20.51
C VAL A 68 3.48 -14.45 19.90
N LEU A 69 3.10 -15.01 18.75
CA LEU A 69 3.91 -15.98 18.02
C LEU A 69 5.22 -15.35 17.50
N GLY A 70 5.12 -14.27 16.70
CA GLY A 70 6.28 -13.60 16.13
C GLY A 70 7.27 -13.11 17.19
N ASN A 71 6.79 -12.46 18.27
CA ASN A 71 7.65 -11.99 19.36
C ASN A 71 8.53 -13.10 19.95
N GLN A 72 7.98 -14.31 20.18
CA GLN A 72 8.75 -15.43 20.72
C GLN A 72 9.95 -15.79 19.82
N TYR A 73 9.77 -15.74 18.50
CA TYR A 73 10.83 -15.96 17.55
C TYR A 73 11.81 -14.78 17.49
N CYS A 74 11.32 -13.54 17.43
CA CYS A 74 12.16 -12.35 17.35
C CYS A 74 13.10 -12.22 18.56
N TYR A 75 12.64 -12.47 19.79
CA TYR A 75 13.55 -12.44 20.95
C TYR A 75 14.70 -13.46 20.83
N MET A 76 14.50 -14.61 20.19
CA MET A 76 15.58 -15.59 19.96
C MET A 76 16.50 -15.17 18.82
N LEU A 77 15.96 -14.65 17.72
CA LEU A 77 16.72 -14.11 16.59
C LEU A 77 17.66 -12.99 17.05
N TRP A 78 17.17 -12.13 17.95
CA TRP A 78 17.89 -10.97 18.46
C TRP A 78 18.71 -11.22 19.72
N GLY A 79 18.91 -12.49 20.11
CA GLY A 79 19.74 -12.87 21.28
C GLY A 79 19.15 -12.55 22.65
N LEU A 80 17.98 -11.91 22.72
CA LEU A 80 17.28 -11.51 23.95
C LEU A 80 16.69 -12.71 24.72
N LYS A 81 16.58 -13.89 24.10
CA LYS A 81 16.20 -15.17 24.73
C LYS A 81 17.00 -16.34 24.14
N ARG A 82 17.26 -17.37 24.96
CA ARG A 82 17.91 -18.62 24.52
C ARG A 82 17.18 -19.24 23.32
N PHE A 83 17.91 -19.52 22.25
CA PHE A 83 17.37 -20.14 21.04
C PHE A 83 16.77 -21.53 21.31
N ARG A 84 15.55 -21.78 20.81
CA ARG A 84 14.81 -23.05 20.93
C ARG A 84 14.36 -23.53 19.56
N MET A 85 14.93 -24.65 19.10
CA MET A 85 14.64 -25.22 17.76
C MET A 85 13.14 -25.46 17.55
N LYS A 86 12.43 -26.05 18.53
CA LYS A 86 10.97 -26.31 18.49
C LYS A 86 10.10 -25.06 18.34
N VAL A 87 10.62 -23.88 18.68
CA VAL A 87 9.93 -22.60 18.45
C VAL A 87 10.32 -22.08 17.08
N ALA A 88 11.63 -22.01 16.76
CA ALA A 88 12.12 -21.52 15.47
C ALA A 88 11.58 -22.31 14.26
N SER A 89 11.42 -23.64 14.37
CA SER A 89 10.89 -24.50 13.31
C SER A 89 9.41 -24.28 12.99
N LYS A 90 8.70 -23.42 13.75
CA LYS A 90 7.35 -22.93 13.39
C LYS A 90 7.39 -21.71 12.47
N PHE A 91 8.53 -21.03 12.38
CA PHE A 91 8.73 -19.79 11.62
C PHE A 91 9.77 -19.95 10.50
N ILE A 92 10.52 -21.04 10.45
CA ILE A 92 11.40 -21.33 9.31
C ILE A 92 11.52 -22.82 9.07
N TYR A 93 11.69 -23.17 7.80
CA TYR A 93 12.22 -24.47 7.38
C TYR A 93 13.55 -24.76 8.10
N LYS A 94 13.71 -26.00 8.56
CA LYS A 94 14.83 -26.43 9.42
C LYS A 94 16.18 -26.23 8.72
N GLU A 95 16.20 -26.41 7.41
CA GLU A 95 17.33 -26.27 6.50
C GLU A 95 17.81 -24.81 6.44
N VAL A 96 16.89 -23.86 6.58
CA VAL A 96 17.16 -22.42 6.64
C VAL A 96 17.72 -22.05 8.02
N ILE A 97 17.12 -22.56 9.11
CA ILE A 97 17.63 -22.35 10.49
C ILE A 97 19.10 -22.78 10.60
N LEU A 98 19.45 -23.94 10.05
CA LEU A 98 20.80 -24.51 10.15
C LEU A 98 21.84 -23.69 9.36
N ARG A 99 21.46 -23.06 8.24
CA ARG A 99 22.33 -22.20 7.43
C ARG A 99 22.43 -20.78 7.98
N HIS A 100 21.35 -20.24 8.55
CA HIS A 100 21.22 -18.83 8.92
C HIS A 100 21.82 -18.47 10.29
N ARG A 101 22.38 -19.43 11.04
CA ARG A 101 23.16 -19.15 12.27
C ARG A 101 24.34 -18.17 12.07
N LYS A 102 24.71 -17.85 10.83
CA LYS A 102 25.76 -16.86 10.49
C LYS A 102 25.36 -15.81 9.45
N LYS A 103 24.12 -15.79 8.93
CA LYS A 103 23.71 -14.86 7.86
C LYS A 103 22.28 -14.33 8.05
N PHE A 104 22.14 -13.03 7.84
CA PHE A 104 20.88 -12.31 7.94
C PHE A 104 20.08 -12.40 6.64
N ASP A 105 18.88 -12.99 6.69
CA ASP A 105 17.98 -13.12 5.54
C ASP A 105 16.78 -12.17 5.70
N PRO A 106 16.71 -11.09 4.91
CA PRO A 106 15.64 -10.10 5.04
C PRO A 106 14.24 -10.69 4.85
N LEU A 107 14.07 -11.64 3.92
CA LEU A 107 12.75 -12.16 3.55
C LEU A 107 12.13 -12.94 4.71
N HIS A 108 12.90 -13.87 5.29
CA HIS A 108 12.45 -14.61 6.46
C HIS A 108 12.15 -13.70 7.66
N ASN A 109 13.01 -12.71 7.90
CA ASN A 109 12.85 -11.79 9.03
C ASN A 109 11.65 -10.84 8.86
N LEU A 110 11.20 -10.58 7.62
CA LEU A 110 9.95 -9.88 7.32
C LEU A 110 8.73 -10.79 7.55
N VAL A 111 8.72 -12.03 7.04
CA VAL A 111 7.57 -12.96 7.20
C VAL A 111 7.31 -13.28 8.69
N SER A 112 8.38 -13.44 9.48
CA SER A 112 8.28 -13.63 10.93
C SER A 112 7.92 -12.35 11.71
N GLY A 113 7.96 -11.19 11.07
CA GLY A 113 7.69 -9.89 11.68
C GLY A 113 8.79 -9.43 12.64
N CYS A 114 10.05 -9.76 12.36
CA CYS A 114 11.19 -9.40 13.22
C CYS A 114 12.02 -8.24 12.68
N TRP A 115 11.75 -7.78 11.45
CA TRP A 115 12.45 -6.67 10.79
C TRP A 115 11.47 -5.82 9.98
N ASN A 116 10.95 -4.73 10.55
CA ASN A 116 9.92 -3.89 9.93
C ASN A 116 10.43 -2.58 9.35
N PHE A 117 9.87 -2.20 8.19
CA PHE A 117 10.11 -0.91 7.51
C PHE A 117 8.89 0.02 7.58
N TYR A 118 8.64 0.60 8.75
CA TYR A 118 7.56 1.59 8.92
C TYR A 118 7.87 2.96 8.29
N ARG A 119 9.16 3.31 8.15
CA ARG A 119 9.56 4.59 7.55
C ARG A 119 9.45 4.49 6.03
N MET A 120 8.76 5.45 5.43
CA MET A 120 8.80 5.69 3.99
C MET A 120 10.24 6.00 3.56
N ASN A 121 10.90 5.01 2.95
CA ASN A 121 12.25 5.15 2.40
C ASN A 121 12.26 5.75 0.99
N ASP A 122 11.09 5.96 0.39
CA ASP A 122 10.94 6.59 -0.91
C ASP A 122 11.07 8.10 -0.80
N ILE A 123 11.89 8.72 -1.66
CA ILE A 123 12.06 10.17 -1.66
C ILE A 123 11.18 10.76 -2.76
N HIS A 124 10.19 11.56 -2.35
CA HIS A 124 9.20 12.18 -3.24
C HIS A 124 8.35 11.21 -4.10
N PRO A 125 7.79 10.10 -3.56
CA PRO A 125 6.96 9.18 -4.35
C PRO A 125 5.69 9.81 -4.94
N GLU A 126 5.27 11.00 -4.47
CA GLU A 126 4.22 11.76 -5.15
C GLU A 126 4.62 12.21 -6.57
N GLU A 127 5.91 12.34 -6.87
CA GLU A 127 6.39 12.66 -8.21
C GLU A 127 6.14 11.49 -9.18
N ASP A 128 6.40 10.27 -8.73
CA ASP A 128 6.08 9.03 -9.44
C ASP A 128 4.59 8.98 -9.80
N PHE A 129 3.73 9.21 -8.81
CA PHE A 129 2.28 9.22 -9.01
C PHE A 129 1.81 10.38 -9.89
N ASN A 130 2.48 11.55 -9.85
CA ASN A 130 2.17 12.68 -10.72
C ASN A 130 2.54 12.42 -12.19
N VAL A 131 3.61 11.65 -12.47
CA VAL A 131 3.90 11.19 -13.85
C VAL A 131 2.93 10.09 -14.25
N ALA A 132 2.65 9.12 -13.37
CA ALA A 132 1.66 8.08 -13.63
C ALA A 132 0.28 8.64 -13.96
N LEU A 133 -0.17 9.70 -13.28
CA LEU A 133 -1.44 10.38 -13.56
C LEU A 133 -1.53 10.94 -14.99
N LYS A 134 -0.39 11.31 -15.61
CA LYS A 134 -0.32 11.79 -17.00
C LYS A 134 -0.23 10.65 -18.03
N LEU A 135 0.43 9.55 -17.67
CA LEU A 135 0.70 8.41 -18.56
C LEU A 135 -0.40 7.32 -18.55
N ILE A 136 -1.29 7.34 -17.55
CA ILE A 136 -2.37 6.37 -17.37
C ILE A 136 -3.72 7.05 -17.68
N PRO A 137 -4.22 6.95 -18.94
CA PRO A 137 -5.41 7.66 -19.40
C PRO A 137 -6.72 7.20 -18.74
N GLU A 138 -6.76 6.00 -18.17
CA GLU A 138 -7.95 5.43 -17.56
C GLU A 138 -8.38 6.25 -16.33
N LYS A 139 -9.62 6.78 -16.35
CA LYS A 139 -10.18 7.57 -15.24
C LYS A 139 -10.28 6.74 -13.95
N GLN A 140 -10.62 5.46 -14.04
CA GLN A 140 -10.73 4.55 -12.90
C GLN A 140 -9.46 3.73 -12.75
N LYS A 141 -8.93 3.67 -11.52
CA LYS A 141 -7.69 2.98 -11.17
C LYS A 141 -7.89 2.08 -9.96
N ALA A 142 -7.60 0.78 -10.10
CA ALA A 142 -7.49 -0.17 -9.00
C ALA A 142 -6.04 -0.21 -8.54
N CYS A 143 -5.77 0.32 -7.35
CA CYS A 143 -4.41 0.57 -6.88
C CYS A 143 -3.90 -0.55 -5.97
N TYR A 144 -2.63 -0.89 -6.15
CA TYR A 144 -1.88 -1.89 -5.40
C TYR A 144 -0.56 -1.25 -4.95
N SER A 145 -0.17 -1.39 -3.70
CA SER A 145 1.11 -0.85 -3.21
C SER A 145 1.72 -1.72 -2.13
N VAL A 146 3.04 -1.81 -2.14
CA VAL A 146 3.83 -2.30 -1.00
C VAL A 146 4.19 -1.18 -0.04
N GLY A 147 4.59 -1.53 1.18
CA GLY A 147 5.16 -0.60 2.15
C GLY A 147 4.14 0.27 2.90
N PHE A 148 4.59 0.87 3.99
CA PHE A 148 3.71 1.43 5.01
C PHE A 148 2.99 2.74 4.65
N MET A 149 3.59 3.60 3.82
CA MET A 149 3.09 4.97 3.57
C MET A 149 2.66 5.21 2.13
N GLN A 150 3.26 4.45 1.23
CA GLN A 150 3.07 4.48 -0.21
C GLN A 150 1.59 4.35 -0.64
N PRO A 151 0.76 3.46 -0.03
CA PRO A 151 -0.67 3.37 -0.38
C PRO A 151 -1.43 4.69 -0.16
N TYR A 152 -1.08 5.45 0.88
CA TYR A 152 -1.76 6.71 1.22
C TYR A 152 -1.39 7.84 0.25
N PHE A 153 -0.12 7.90 -0.18
CA PHE A 153 0.32 8.82 -1.23
C PHE A 153 -0.33 8.45 -2.58
N MET A 154 -0.35 7.16 -2.91
CA MET A 154 -0.89 6.63 -4.17
C MET A 154 -2.36 7.04 -4.35
N HIS A 155 -3.23 6.77 -3.37
CA HIS A 155 -4.63 7.22 -3.45
C HIS A 155 -4.78 8.75 -3.41
N SER A 156 -3.94 9.45 -2.64
CA SER A 156 -3.97 10.92 -2.57
C SER A 156 -3.70 11.61 -3.90
N VAL A 157 -2.90 11.00 -4.78
CA VAL A 157 -2.61 11.54 -6.12
C VAL A 157 -3.50 10.91 -7.19
N LEU A 158 -3.59 9.57 -7.25
CA LEU A 158 -4.24 8.84 -8.35
C LEU A 158 -5.76 8.72 -8.25
N ASN A 159 -6.38 9.10 -7.12
CA ASN A 159 -7.83 8.94 -6.87
C ASN A 159 -8.34 7.50 -7.08
N CYS A 160 -7.59 6.52 -6.57
CA CYS A 160 -7.91 5.10 -6.69
C CYS A 160 -9.35 4.79 -6.25
N SER A 161 -10.07 3.97 -7.01
CA SER A 161 -11.42 3.48 -6.63
C SER A 161 -11.35 2.43 -5.51
N ARG A 162 -10.32 1.58 -5.58
CA ARG A 162 -9.97 0.55 -4.60
C ARG A 162 -8.48 0.64 -4.28
N LEU A 163 -8.12 0.34 -3.02
CA LEU A 163 -6.73 0.33 -2.56
C LEU A 163 -6.38 -1.03 -1.92
N THR A 164 -5.47 -1.76 -2.55
CA THR A 164 -4.90 -3.00 -2.03
C THR A 164 -3.50 -2.73 -1.49
N MET A 165 -3.24 -3.11 -0.24
CA MET A 165 -1.93 -3.04 0.40
C MET A 165 -1.35 -4.46 0.37
N ILE A 166 -0.21 -4.67 -0.27
CA ILE A 166 0.47 -5.97 -0.37
C ILE A 166 1.71 -5.93 0.50
N ASP A 167 1.84 -6.86 1.43
CA ASP A 167 3.09 -7.04 2.17
C ASP A 167 3.23 -8.50 2.64
N ILE A 168 4.46 -8.95 2.85
CA ILE A 168 4.76 -10.23 3.50
C ILE A 168 4.83 -10.11 5.02
N ASP A 169 5.09 -8.91 5.54
CA ASP A 169 5.11 -8.68 6.97
C ASP A 169 3.69 -8.32 7.47
N TRP A 170 3.12 -9.21 8.27
CA TRP A 170 1.80 -9.03 8.87
C TRP A 170 1.75 -7.85 9.85
N ARG A 171 2.89 -7.36 10.38
CA ARG A 171 2.95 -6.16 11.24
C ARG A 171 2.80 -4.87 10.45
N ILE A 172 3.23 -4.83 9.20
CA ILE A 172 2.94 -3.70 8.29
C ILE A 172 1.44 -3.60 8.07
N HIS A 173 0.76 -4.73 7.80
CA HIS A 173 -0.71 -4.80 7.74
C HIS A 173 -1.39 -4.42 9.07
N TYR A 174 -0.82 -4.82 10.22
CA TYR A 174 -1.35 -4.39 11.52
C TYR A 174 -1.24 -2.88 11.74
N GLY A 175 -0.12 -2.27 11.36
CA GLY A 175 0.03 -0.82 11.37
C GLY A 175 -0.97 -0.13 10.42
N HIS A 176 -1.20 -0.70 9.24
CA HIS A 176 -2.18 -0.16 8.29
C HIS A 176 -3.60 -0.20 8.85
N ALA A 177 -3.99 -1.30 9.52
CA ALA A 177 -5.28 -1.41 10.19
C ALA A 177 -5.44 -0.34 11.30
N GLN A 178 -4.38 -0.05 12.06
CA GLN A 178 -4.37 1.02 13.06
C GLN A 178 -4.52 2.42 12.42
N MET A 179 -3.75 2.71 11.36
CA MET A 179 -3.83 3.94 10.57
C MET A 179 -5.22 4.15 9.96
N LEU A 180 -5.83 3.09 9.40
CA LEU A 180 -7.16 3.16 8.80
C LEU A 180 -8.24 3.41 9.85
N ASN A 181 -8.12 2.88 11.08
CA ASN A 181 -8.98 3.25 12.20
C ASN A 181 -8.82 4.74 12.62
N LEU A 182 -7.66 5.38 12.42
CA LEU A 182 -7.53 6.83 12.58
C LEU A 182 -8.30 7.59 11.49
N PHE A 183 -8.17 7.19 10.23
CA PHE A 183 -8.90 7.81 9.11
C PHE A 183 -10.42 7.64 9.20
N GLN A 184 -10.90 6.47 9.65
CA GLN A 184 -12.32 6.21 9.93
C GLN A 184 -12.90 7.20 10.94
N LYS A 185 -12.14 7.45 12.02
CA LYS A 185 -12.49 8.34 13.14
C LYS A 185 -12.18 9.81 12.85
N ASN A 186 -11.89 10.16 11.60
CA ASN A 186 -11.53 11.52 11.15
C ASN A 186 -10.38 12.16 11.95
N LYS A 187 -9.42 11.36 12.43
CA LYS A 187 -8.32 11.79 13.31
C LYS A 187 -7.07 12.31 12.57
N MET A 188 -7.18 12.51 11.25
CA MET A 188 -6.07 12.88 10.37
C MET A 188 -6.43 14.09 9.49
N SER A 189 -7.36 14.95 9.93
CA SER A 189 -7.92 16.02 9.08
C SER A 189 -7.10 17.31 9.03
N SER A 190 -6.15 17.49 9.96
CA SER A 190 -5.16 18.58 9.96
C SER A 190 -3.74 18.05 10.25
N PRO A 191 -2.67 18.82 9.94
CA PRO A 191 -1.30 18.43 10.24
C PRO A 191 -1.04 18.14 11.73
N GLU A 192 -1.63 18.93 12.61
CA GLU A 192 -1.49 18.84 14.06
C GLU A 192 -2.15 17.55 14.57
N GLN A 193 -3.34 17.24 14.06
CA GLN A 193 -4.00 15.97 14.34
C GLN A 193 -3.19 14.76 13.86
N VAL A 194 -2.60 14.83 12.67
CA VAL A 194 -1.74 13.75 12.15
C VAL A 194 -0.55 13.53 13.09
N TRP A 195 0.15 14.60 13.51
CA TRP A 195 1.31 14.51 14.41
C TRP A 195 0.95 13.97 15.80
N LYS A 196 -0.22 14.36 16.34
CA LYS A 196 -0.75 13.86 17.62
C LYS A 196 -1.17 12.39 17.52
N ASN A 197 -1.99 12.04 16.54
CA ASN A 197 -2.64 10.73 16.50
C ASN A 197 -1.72 9.59 16.02
N ILE A 198 -0.67 9.87 15.24
CA ILE A 198 0.37 8.86 14.91
C ILE A 198 1.04 8.28 16.16
N GLN A 199 1.12 9.05 17.25
CA GLN A 199 1.72 8.57 18.51
C GLN A 199 0.92 7.45 19.18
N SER A 200 -0.34 7.23 18.77
CA SER A 200 -1.17 6.12 19.25
C SER A 200 -0.91 4.78 18.56
N LEU A 201 -0.09 4.75 17.49
CA LEU A 201 0.20 3.52 16.75
C LEU A 201 1.13 2.60 17.56
N LYS A 202 0.67 1.37 17.77
CA LYS A 202 1.44 0.28 18.38
C LYS A 202 2.27 -0.41 17.29
N LEU A 203 3.43 0.17 16.99
CA LEU A 203 4.42 -0.34 16.03
C LEU A 203 5.57 -1.03 16.79
N GLY A 204 6.14 -2.10 16.23
CA GLY A 204 7.12 -2.94 16.94
C GLY A 204 8.09 -3.68 16.02
N TRP A 205 9.25 -4.07 16.54
CA TRP A 205 10.36 -4.70 15.79
C TRP A 205 10.77 -3.93 14.53
N GLN A 206 11.15 -2.66 14.70
CA GLN A 206 11.65 -1.83 13.61
C GLN A 206 13.08 -2.20 13.20
N ALA A 207 13.37 -2.23 11.90
CA ALA A 207 14.73 -2.24 11.35
C ALA A 207 15.61 -1.11 11.94
N ARG A 208 16.71 -1.48 12.60
CA ARG A 208 17.74 -0.58 13.11
C ARG A 208 19.04 -0.70 12.32
N TYR A 209 19.79 0.41 12.27
CA TYR A 209 21.08 0.53 11.57
C TYR A 209 22.15 1.22 12.44
N ASP A 210 21.85 1.44 13.72
CA ASP A 210 22.67 2.16 14.71
C ASP A 210 23.43 1.19 15.65
N ASN A 211 23.57 -0.08 15.26
CA ASN A 211 24.19 -1.17 16.03
C ASN A 211 23.58 -1.48 17.42
N ASN A 212 22.53 -0.76 17.82
CA ASN A 212 21.79 -1.02 19.05
C ASN A 212 20.87 -2.25 18.91
N PRO A 213 20.54 -2.93 20.03
CA PRO A 213 19.55 -4.00 20.04
C PRO A 213 18.19 -3.59 19.45
N MET A 214 17.54 -4.54 18.78
CA MET A 214 16.23 -4.33 18.15
C MET A 214 15.14 -4.24 19.22
N GLU A 215 14.30 -3.22 19.14
CA GLU A 215 13.25 -2.94 20.13
C GLU A 215 11.91 -3.57 19.73
N GLU A 216 11.30 -4.31 20.67
CA GLU A 216 9.98 -4.93 20.49
C GLU A 216 8.87 -3.89 20.29
N LYS A 217 8.97 -2.73 20.96
CA LYS A 217 7.97 -1.66 20.96
C LYS A 217 8.63 -0.32 20.70
N MET A 218 8.22 0.35 19.65
CA MET A 218 8.69 1.68 19.31
C MET A 218 7.67 2.74 19.74
N LYS A 219 8.15 3.87 20.28
CA LYS A 219 7.34 5.08 20.43
C LYS A 219 7.10 5.70 19.05
N ALA A 220 5.91 5.51 18.50
CA ALA A 220 5.56 6.04 17.18
C ALA A 220 5.56 7.58 17.16
N ALA A 221 6.11 8.16 16.08
CA ALA A 221 6.10 9.58 15.80
C ALA A 221 5.99 9.84 14.29
N ILE A 222 5.78 11.08 13.85
CA ILE A 222 5.79 11.40 12.40
C ILE A 222 7.12 10.99 11.73
N THR A 223 8.24 11.04 12.46
CA THR A 223 9.58 10.61 12.02
C THR A 223 9.81 9.08 12.05
N THR A 224 8.90 8.31 12.66
CA THR A 224 8.85 6.86 12.52
C THR A 224 8.39 6.47 11.12
N VAL A 225 7.38 7.18 10.61
CA VAL A 225 6.67 6.79 9.37
C VAL A 225 7.09 7.62 8.16
N CYS A 226 7.52 8.86 8.36
CA CYS A 226 8.04 9.75 7.33
C CYS A 226 9.54 10.02 7.54
N PHE A 227 10.29 10.28 6.46
CA PHE A 227 11.63 10.86 6.60
C PHE A 227 11.59 12.22 7.32
N PRO A 228 12.50 12.50 8.27
CA PRO A 228 12.54 13.78 8.98
C PRO A 228 12.57 15.01 8.07
N LYS A 229 13.39 14.97 7.01
CA LYS A 229 13.52 16.04 5.99
C LYS A 229 12.22 16.32 5.23
N TYR A 230 11.33 15.32 5.10
CA TYR A 230 10.12 15.38 4.29
C TYR A 230 8.83 15.28 5.13
N LYS A 231 8.92 15.47 6.46
CA LYS A 231 7.77 15.32 7.40
C LYS A 231 6.56 16.16 7.01
N LYS A 232 6.75 17.42 6.56
CA LYS A 232 5.65 18.33 6.14
C LYS A 232 4.91 17.81 4.91
N LEU A 233 5.64 17.40 3.87
CA LEU A 233 5.09 16.80 2.66
C LEU A 233 4.28 15.54 2.98
N CYS A 234 4.86 14.62 3.75
CA CYS A 234 4.23 13.38 4.17
C CYS A 234 2.96 13.62 4.99
N THR A 235 2.99 14.58 5.92
CA THR A 235 1.82 15.02 6.70
C THR A 235 0.71 15.56 5.78
N ASN A 236 1.06 16.40 4.81
CA ASN A 236 0.09 16.95 3.85
C ASN A 236 -0.57 15.87 2.99
N GLN A 237 0.16 14.81 2.62
CA GLN A 237 -0.42 13.68 1.88
C GLN A 237 -1.36 12.84 2.76
N LEU A 238 -1.09 12.68 4.06
CA LEU A 238 -2.04 12.03 4.98
C LEU A 238 -3.32 12.85 5.17
N VAL A 239 -3.23 14.18 5.26
CA VAL A 239 -4.40 15.07 5.27
C VAL A 239 -5.18 14.98 3.95
N ARG A 240 -4.49 14.91 2.80
CA ARG A 240 -5.14 14.67 1.49
C ARG A 240 -5.82 13.31 1.42
N PHE A 241 -5.21 12.27 1.99
CA PHE A 241 -5.82 10.95 2.10
C PHE A 241 -7.09 11.02 2.95
N GLN A 242 -7.07 11.66 4.13
CA GLN A 242 -8.26 11.83 4.97
C GLN A 242 -9.43 12.49 4.21
N LYS A 243 -9.16 13.51 3.39
CA LYS A 243 -10.17 14.20 2.56
C LYS A 243 -10.73 13.33 1.43
N LYS A 244 -9.99 12.34 0.95
CA LYS A 244 -10.39 11.45 -0.16
C LYS A 244 -10.83 10.06 0.30
N PHE A 245 -10.56 9.68 1.55
CA PHE A 245 -10.75 8.34 2.11
C PHE A 245 -12.17 7.77 1.91
N ARG A 246 -13.22 8.59 1.98
CA ARG A 246 -14.62 8.19 1.72
C ARG A 246 -14.95 7.92 0.24
N LYS A 247 -14.03 8.21 -0.69
CA LYS A 247 -14.15 7.91 -2.14
C LYS A 247 -13.61 6.53 -2.51
N LEU A 248 -12.96 5.83 -1.58
CA LEU A 248 -12.63 4.41 -1.73
C LEU A 248 -13.91 3.60 -1.52
N SER A 249 -14.23 2.69 -2.44
CA SER A 249 -15.27 1.69 -2.22
C SER A 249 -14.77 0.54 -1.34
N HIS A 250 -13.50 0.16 -1.51
CA HIS A 250 -12.93 -1.03 -0.88
C HIS A 250 -11.43 -0.88 -0.57
N ILE A 251 -11.02 -1.44 0.56
CA ILE A 251 -9.63 -1.56 0.98
C ILE A 251 -9.32 -3.04 1.28
N GLU A 252 -8.19 -3.54 0.78
CA GLU A 252 -7.78 -4.93 0.98
C GLU A 252 -6.34 -5.01 1.48
N PHE A 253 -6.10 -5.80 2.51
CA PHE A 253 -4.76 -6.25 2.89
C PHE A 253 -4.50 -7.59 2.20
N GLN A 254 -3.39 -7.73 1.48
CA GLN A 254 -2.90 -9.03 1.01
C GLN A 254 -1.60 -9.38 1.74
N LEU A 255 -1.71 -10.31 2.69
CA LEU A 255 -0.57 -10.94 3.36
C LEU A 255 0.00 -12.01 2.41
N SER A 256 0.92 -11.59 1.54
CA SER A 256 1.40 -12.37 0.39
C SER A 256 2.69 -11.80 -0.19
N ALA A 257 3.58 -12.68 -0.67
CA ALA A 257 4.65 -12.28 -1.58
C ALA A 257 4.05 -11.79 -2.92
N LEU A 258 4.74 -10.88 -3.61
CA LEU A 258 4.24 -10.24 -4.84
C LEU A 258 3.68 -11.24 -5.85
N HIS A 259 4.42 -12.31 -6.12
CA HIS A 259 4.06 -13.32 -7.11
C HIS A 259 2.85 -14.21 -6.72
N LEU A 260 2.40 -14.15 -5.46
CA LEU A 260 1.21 -14.83 -4.95
C LEU A 260 0.02 -13.87 -4.75
N ALA A 261 0.23 -12.56 -4.92
CA ALA A 261 -0.80 -11.55 -4.81
C ALA A 261 -1.78 -11.63 -5.99
N LYS A 262 -3.06 -11.33 -5.74
CA LYS A 262 -4.13 -11.33 -6.76
C LYS A 262 -4.36 -9.89 -7.26
N TYR A 263 -3.91 -9.61 -8.48
CA TYR A 263 -4.08 -8.33 -9.17
C TYR A 263 -5.31 -8.39 -10.07
N GLN A 264 -6.35 -7.64 -9.73
CA GLN A 264 -7.65 -7.67 -10.38
C GLN A 264 -8.27 -6.27 -10.41
N ALA A 265 -9.14 -6.03 -11.38
CA ALA A 265 -10.02 -4.87 -11.41
C ALA A 265 -11.42 -5.28 -11.85
N SER A 266 -12.41 -4.45 -11.57
CA SER A 266 -13.83 -4.77 -11.79
C SER A 266 -14.23 -4.92 -13.25
N ASN A 267 -13.49 -4.32 -14.19
CA ASN A 267 -13.74 -4.40 -15.62
C ASN A 267 -12.52 -3.93 -16.44
N ARG A 268 -12.54 -4.19 -17.76
CA ARG A 268 -11.48 -3.82 -18.71
C ARG A 268 -11.19 -2.31 -18.83
N LYS A 269 -12.12 -1.42 -18.45
CA LYS A 269 -11.94 0.05 -18.47
C LYS A 269 -11.24 0.59 -17.23
N THR A 270 -11.05 -0.23 -16.19
CA THR A 270 -10.31 0.11 -14.98
C THR A 270 -8.86 -0.35 -15.13
N ALA A 271 -7.91 0.59 -15.10
CA ALA A 271 -6.49 0.27 -15.06
C ALA A 271 -6.13 -0.34 -13.71
N ILE A 272 -5.32 -1.40 -13.72
CA ILE A 272 -4.61 -1.86 -12.53
C ILE A 272 -3.33 -1.02 -12.41
N VAL A 273 -3.04 -0.45 -11.25
CA VAL A 273 -1.80 0.30 -11.01
C VAL A 273 -1.12 -0.26 -9.78
N ALA A 274 0.13 -0.69 -9.90
CA ALA A 274 0.91 -1.30 -8.83
C ALA A 274 2.19 -0.50 -8.54
N PHE A 275 2.41 -0.11 -7.28
CA PHE A 275 3.62 0.57 -6.82
C PHE A 275 4.52 -0.39 -6.04
N PHE A 276 5.74 -0.60 -6.55
CA PHE A 276 6.75 -1.51 -5.99
C PHE A 276 8.08 -0.78 -5.73
N SER A 277 8.19 -0.13 -4.56
CA SER A 277 9.48 0.37 -4.05
C SER A 277 10.36 -0.80 -3.61
N ASN A 278 11.52 -0.96 -4.24
CA ASN A 278 12.55 -2.00 -4.04
C ASN A 278 12.11 -3.48 -4.03
N ALA A 279 10.83 -3.81 -3.85
CA ALA A 279 10.33 -5.17 -3.67
C ALA A 279 10.51 -6.06 -4.92
N ILE A 280 10.84 -5.45 -6.06
CA ILE A 280 11.16 -6.13 -7.33
C ILE A 280 12.67 -6.28 -7.58
N ASP A 281 13.52 -5.79 -6.68
CA ASP A 281 14.97 -5.96 -6.77
C ASP A 281 15.36 -7.42 -6.45
N ASP A 282 16.51 -7.86 -6.96
CA ASP A 282 17.00 -9.25 -6.81
C ASP A 282 17.11 -9.73 -5.33
N ASN A 283 17.21 -8.79 -4.38
CA ASN A 283 17.27 -9.07 -2.94
C ASN A 283 15.91 -9.49 -2.33
N TYR A 284 14.78 -9.18 -2.97
CA TYR A 284 13.43 -9.39 -2.44
C TYR A 284 12.55 -10.27 -3.35
N THR A 285 12.78 -10.21 -4.66
CA THR A 285 12.08 -11.05 -5.65
C THR A 285 13.10 -11.75 -6.54
N SER A 286 13.12 -13.09 -6.52
CA SER A 286 14.01 -13.84 -7.42
C SER A 286 13.53 -13.77 -8.87
N LYS A 287 14.42 -14.07 -9.83
CA LYS A 287 14.05 -14.18 -11.26
C LYS A 287 12.93 -15.22 -11.51
N LYS A 288 12.83 -16.27 -10.68
CA LYS A 288 11.77 -17.27 -10.75
C LYS A 288 10.44 -16.67 -10.29
N ASP A 289 10.45 -15.99 -9.15
CA ASP A 289 9.27 -15.35 -8.57
C ASP A 289 8.74 -14.24 -9.47
N PHE A 290 9.63 -13.46 -10.09
CA PHE A 290 9.25 -12.46 -11.09
C PHE A 290 8.59 -13.09 -12.32
N LYS A 291 9.10 -14.22 -12.83
CA LYS A 291 8.43 -14.96 -13.92
C LYS A 291 7.03 -15.41 -13.50
N THR A 292 6.88 -15.95 -12.29
CA THR A 292 5.57 -16.36 -11.75
C THR A 292 4.62 -15.16 -11.60
N LEU A 293 5.10 -14.02 -11.10
CA LEU A 293 4.34 -12.75 -11.04
C LEU A 293 3.80 -12.36 -12.41
N MET A 294 4.67 -12.27 -13.42
CA MET A 294 4.26 -11.86 -14.77
C MET A 294 3.33 -12.88 -15.43
N LYS A 295 3.52 -14.18 -15.18
CA LYS A 295 2.61 -15.25 -15.64
C LYS A 295 1.23 -15.10 -15.01
N ASN A 296 1.15 -15.04 -13.68
CA ASN A 296 -0.12 -14.97 -12.96
C ASN A 296 -0.91 -13.71 -13.34
N ILE A 297 -0.22 -12.59 -13.57
CA ILE A 297 -0.84 -11.36 -14.07
C ILE A 297 -1.33 -11.53 -15.51
N SER A 298 -0.55 -12.17 -16.40
CA SER A 298 -0.98 -12.46 -17.78
C SER A 298 -2.24 -13.32 -17.84
N GLU A 299 -2.36 -14.28 -16.92
CA GLU A 299 -3.54 -15.15 -16.79
C GLU A 299 -4.75 -14.38 -16.25
N SER A 300 -4.56 -13.51 -15.23
CA SER A 300 -5.64 -12.76 -14.60
C SER A 300 -6.11 -11.50 -15.35
N LEU A 301 -5.28 -10.96 -16.25
CA LEU A 301 -5.59 -9.74 -16.99
C LEU A 301 -6.63 -10.02 -18.08
N LEU A 302 -7.63 -9.14 -18.20
CA LEU A 302 -8.65 -9.22 -19.25
C LEU A 302 -8.04 -8.79 -20.60
N GLU A 303 -8.62 -9.30 -21.69
CA GLU A 303 -8.25 -8.93 -23.05
C GLU A 303 -8.44 -7.41 -23.28
N GLY A 304 -7.40 -6.75 -23.79
CA GLY A 304 -7.34 -5.30 -23.97
C GLY A 304 -7.13 -4.47 -22.69
N GLN A 305 -7.04 -5.08 -21.51
CA GLN A 305 -6.85 -4.36 -20.24
C GLN A 305 -5.36 -3.98 -20.01
N ASN A 306 -5.13 -2.86 -19.33
CA ASN A 306 -3.80 -2.42 -18.93
C ASN A 306 -3.55 -2.64 -17.43
N MET A 307 -2.36 -3.14 -17.11
CA MET A 307 -1.74 -3.02 -15.80
C MET A 307 -0.48 -2.14 -15.90
N TYR A 308 -0.31 -1.23 -14.95
CA TYR A 308 0.84 -0.33 -14.88
C TYR A 308 1.64 -0.62 -13.62
N PHE A 309 2.95 -0.82 -13.78
CA PHE A 309 3.89 -0.94 -12.68
C PHE A 309 4.67 0.36 -12.53
N ILE A 310 4.76 0.87 -11.30
CA ILE A 310 5.61 1.97 -10.90
C ILE A 310 6.67 1.36 -9.98
N HIS A 311 7.93 1.36 -10.40
CA HIS A 311 9.04 0.98 -9.54
C HIS A 311 9.79 2.22 -9.07
N HIS A 312 10.05 2.29 -7.78
CA HIS A 312 10.83 3.35 -7.14
C HIS A 312 12.10 2.76 -6.54
N ALA A 313 13.25 3.39 -6.78
CA ALA A 313 14.52 3.04 -6.17
C ALA A 313 14.69 3.82 -4.86
N ALA A 314 14.44 3.17 -3.73
CA ALA A 314 14.36 3.83 -2.42
C ALA A 314 15.66 4.52 -2.00
N GLY A 315 15.52 5.55 -1.17
CA GLY A 315 16.59 6.47 -0.78
C GLY A 315 16.99 7.45 -1.89
N ARG A 316 16.27 7.47 -3.03
CA ARG A 316 16.54 8.33 -4.19
C ARG A 316 15.23 8.86 -4.77
N ARG A 317 15.35 9.82 -5.70
CA ARG A 317 14.25 10.29 -6.57
C ARG A 317 14.48 9.69 -7.95
N LEU A 318 14.27 8.38 -8.09
CA LEU A 318 14.53 7.65 -9.33
C LEU A 318 13.48 6.57 -9.48
N PHE A 319 12.74 6.61 -10.59
CA PHE A 319 11.63 5.68 -10.80
C PHE A 319 11.46 5.32 -12.28
N GLY A 320 10.61 4.34 -12.52
CA GLY A 320 10.22 3.91 -13.85
C GLY A 320 8.78 3.45 -13.87
N ILE A 321 8.13 3.66 -15.01
CA ILE A 321 6.74 3.28 -15.23
C ILE A 321 6.69 2.34 -16.43
N TYR A 322 6.12 1.17 -16.21
CA TYR A 322 6.01 0.09 -17.19
C TYR A 322 4.54 -0.26 -17.39
N ARG A 323 4.12 -0.47 -18.64
CA ARG A 323 2.77 -0.94 -18.99
C ARG A 323 2.85 -2.40 -19.39
N PHE A 324 2.00 -3.22 -18.78
CA PHE A 324 1.73 -4.59 -19.17
C PHE A 324 0.33 -4.66 -19.77
N HIS A 325 0.25 -5.12 -21.00
CA HIS A 325 -0.96 -5.11 -21.82
C HIS A 325 -1.15 -6.48 -22.46
N LYS A 326 -2.38 -7.00 -22.46
CA LYS A 326 -2.74 -8.27 -23.08
C LYS A 326 -3.55 -8.02 -24.35
N GLN A 327 -3.01 -8.49 -25.47
CA GLN A 327 -3.61 -8.37 -26.80
C GLN A 327 -3.52 -9.70 -27.56
N ASN A 328 -4.63 -10.18 -28.09
CA ASN A 328 -4.79 -11.45 -28.80
C ASN A 328 -4.20 -12.62 -28.00
N GLY A 329 -4.50 -12.67 -26.68
CA GLY A 329 -3.97 -13.68 -25.77
C GLY A 329 -2.47 -13.55 -25.42
N LYS A 330 -1.72 -12.63 -26.05
CA LYS A 330 -0.30 -12.39 -25.78
C LYS A 330 -0.12 -11.17 -24.89
N SER A 331 0.66 -11.30 -23.83
CA SER A 331 0.95 -10.19 -22.92
C SER A 331 2.32 -9.57 -23.19
N THR A 332 2.35 -8.25 -23.33
CA THR A 332 3.56 -7.46 -23.62
C THR A 332 3.86 -6.50 -22.47
N LEU A 333 5.12 -6.49 -21.99
CA LEU A 333 5.64 -5.48 -21.07
C LEU A 333 6.38 -4.40 -21.87
N THR A 334 6.04 -3.13 -21.66
CA THR A 334 6.65 -1.97 -22.34
C THR A 334 7.04 -0.91 -21.31
N THR A 335 8.21 -0.31 -21.46
CA THR A 335 8.65 0.79 -20.59
C THR A 335 8.11 2.13 -21.13
N LEU A 336 7.36 2.88 -20.32
CA LEU A 336 6.81 4.19 -20.69
C LEU A 336 7.78 5.32 -20.38
N CYS A 337 8.40 5.28 -19.19
CA CYS A 337 9.50 6.15 -18.81
C CYS A 337 10.40 5.42 -17.81
N ARG A 338 11.68 5.80 -17.73
CA ARG A 338 12.62 5.20 -16.77
C ARG A 338 13.85 6.08 -16.52
N ASP A 339 14.15 6.36 -15.26
CA ASP A 339 15.40 7.00 -14.86
C ASP A 339 16.59 6.00 -14.80
N ILE A 340 17.82 6.50 -14.57
CA ILE A 340 18.97 5.62 -14.31
C ILE A 340 18.91 5.23 -12.84
N TYR A 341 18.48 4.00 -12.52
CA TYR A 341 18.53 3.51 -11.14
C TYR A 341 19.98 3.37 -10.67
N LEU A 342 20.26 3.82 -9.46
CA LEU A 342 21.59 3.79 -8.84
C LEU A 342 21.52 3.04 -7.52
N THR A 343 22.47 2.13 -7.27
CA THR A 343 22.57 1.41 -5.99
C THR A 343 22.61 2.37 -4.81
N ALA A 344 22.26 1.91 -3.60
CA ALA A 344 22.53 2.67 -2.37
C ALA A 344 24.03 3.08 -2.30
N PRO A 345 24.35 4.26 -1.75
CA PRO A 345 25.73 4.73 -1.66
C PRO A 345 26.48 3.94 -0.58
N VAL A 346 27.39 3.06 -1.01
CA VAL A 346 28.30 2.33 -0.11
C VAL A 346 29.67 2.96 -0.24
N SER A 347 30.19 3.50 0.87
CA SER A 347 31.44 4.28 0.92
C SER A 347 31.50 5.38 -0.15
N GLY A 348 30.40 6.12 -0.32
CA GLY A 348 30.24 7.20 -1.31
C GLY A 348 30.07 6.74 -2.77
N LYS A 349 30.30 5.47 -3.10
CA LYS A 349 30.22 4.95 -4.47
C LYS A 349 28.81 4.45 -4.81
N THR A 350 28.37 4.71 -6.03
CA THR A 350 27.06 4.30 -6.56
C THR A 350 27.23 3.73 -7.96
N LYS A 351 26.51 2.67 -8.32
CA LYS A 351 26.57 2.05 -9.65
C LYS A 351 25.17 2.00 -10.29
N PRO A 352 25.04 2.16 -11.62
CA PRO A 352 23.79 1.87 -12.32
C PRO A 352 23.36 0.41 -12.14
N TYR A 353 22.05 0.14 -12.08
CA TYR A 353 21.52 -1.23 -12.07
C TYR A 353 20.25 -1.40 -12.92
N LEU A 354 19.92 -2.67 -13.21
CA LEU A 354 18.72 -3.09 -13.94
C LEU A 354 17.82 -3.93 -13.02
N THR A 355 16.54 -3.59 -12.94
CA THR A 355 15.49 -4.37 -12.28
C THR A 355 15.07 -5.55 -13.15
N HIS A 356 14.22 -6.45 -12.64
CA HIS A 356 13.60 -7.48 -13.48
C HIS A 356 12.73 -6.89 -14.61
N PHE A 357 12.00 -5.79 -14.39
CA PHE A 357 11.21 -5.15 -15.45
C PHE A 357 12.08 -4.75 -16.64
N ASP A 358 13.28 -4.24 -16.39
CA ASP A 358 14.24 -3.83 -17.44
C ASP A 358 14.80 -5.01 -18.23
N ARG A 359 14.82 -6.21 -17.63
CA ARG A 359 15.27 -7.47 -18.24
C ARG A 359 14.15 -8.18 -19.02
N PHE A 360 12.89 -7.75 -18.86
CA PHE A 360 11.69 -8.37 -19.45
C PHE A 360 10.91 -7.48 -20.44
N THR A 361 11.18 -6.17 -20.45
CA THR A 361 10.50 -5.21 -21.33
C THR A 361 10.87 -5.43 -22.80
N SER A 362 9.92 -5.24 -23.71
CA SER A 362 10.13 -5.30 -25.16
C SER A 362 10.67 -4.00 -25.77
N SER A 363 10.79 -2.92 -24.97
CA SER A 363 11.26 -1.61 -25.40
C SER A 363 12.74 -1.63 -25.83
N LYS A 364 13.00 -1.63 -27.14
CA LYS A 364 14.36 -1.64 -27.73
C LYS A 364 14.97 -0.25 -28.04
N THR A 365 14.23 0.85 -27.87
CA THR A 365 14.62 2.21 -28.30
C THR A 365 14.42 3.27 -27.20
N LYS A 366 14.86 4.52 -27.46
CA LYS A 366 14.99 5.66 -26.50
C LYS A 366 13.77 5.87 -25.58
N VAL A 367 13.78 5.21 -24.42
CA VAL A 367 12.82 5.45 -23.32
C VAL A 367 13.10 6.83 -22.68
N PRO A 368 12.08 7.70 -22.48
CA PRO A 368 12.28 8.98 -21.81
C PRO A 368 12.57 8.81 -20.32
N ARG A 369 13.38 9.71 -19.76
CA ARG A 369 13.55 9.84 -18.29
C ARG A 369 12.24 10.27 -17.65
N CYS A 370 11.80 9.62 -16.57
CA CYS A 370 10.56 10.02 -15.91
C CYS A 370 10.67 11.45 -15.34
N HIS A 371 11.87 11.84 -14.87
CA HIS A 371 12.12 13.19 -14.40
C HIS A 371 12.00 14.29 -15.47
N SER A 372 12.14 14.00 -16.76
CA SER A 372 11.90 15.02 -17.81
C SER A 372 10.40 15.29 -18.00
N LEU A 373 9.54 14.30 -17.70
CA LEU A 373 8.07 14.41 -17.74
C LEU A 373 7.49 15.18 -16.54
N LEU A 374 8.26 15.35 -15.46
CA LEU A 374 7.93 16.27 -14.36
C LEU A 374 8.11 17.74 -14.79
N LYS A 375 9.26 18.07 -15.40
CA LYS A 375 9.62 19.46 -15.73
C LYS A 375 8.63 20.15 -16.69
N LYS A 376 8.09 19.42 -17.67
CA LYS A 376 7.08 19.91 -18.62
C LYS A 376 5.73 20.33 -18.00
N ALA A 377 5.54 20.22 -16.68
CA ALA A 377 4.32 20.65 -15.98
C ALA A 377 4.41 22.02 -15.28
N LYS A 378 5.56 22.70 -15.31
CA LYS A 378 5.71 24.04 -14.70
C LYS A 378 5.53 25.21 -15.68
N THR A 379 5.13 24.92 -16.92
CA THR A 379 5.03 25.89 -18.03
C THR A 379 3.66 25.83 -18.70
N LYS A 380 2.60 25.69 -17.89
CA LYS A 380 1.19 25.88 -18.24
C LYS A 380 0.47 26.45 -17.02
#